data_AF-A0A1I7FBG6-F1
#
_entry.id   AF-A0A1I7FBG6-F1
#
_cell.length_a   1.000
_cell.length_b   1.000
_cell.length_c   1.000
_cell.angle_alpha   90.00
_cell.angle_beta   90.00
_cell.angle_gamma   90.00
#
_symmetry.space_group_name_H-M   'P 1'
#
loop_
_entity.id
_entity.type
_entity.pdbx_description
1 polymer ?
#
loop_
_entity_poly.entity_id
_entity_poly.type
_entity_poly.pdbx_seq_one_letter_code
_entity_poly.pdbx_strand_id
1 'polypeptide(L)'
;MELYFPDVSMEQFDVTADWLVKTMDDQTLLVTFEGQGKNADLEVSLSYQDNLKQYTALSVGELVQLPVELFITPDDKPYQPFYECFL
;
A
#
# COMPACT_ATOMS: atom_id res chain seq x y z
N MET A 1 10.80 -3.05 -9.26
CA MET A 1 9.54 -2.83 -8.50
C MET A 1 9.47 -3.89 -7.44
N GLU A 2 9.66 -3.47 -6.19
CA GLU A 2 9.52 -4.34 -5.02
C GLU A 2 8.20 -4.01 -4.32
N LEU A 3 7.66 -4.98 -3.57
CA LEU A 3 6.49 -4.74 -2.75
C LEU A 3 6.92 -4.19 -1.39
N TYR A 4 6.03 -3.43 -0.77
CA TYR A 4 6.15 -3.01 0.63
C TYR A 4 6.25 -4.21 1.59
N PHE A 5 5.74 -5.37 1.17
CA PHE A 5 5.85 -6.64 1.88
C PHE A 5 7.04 -7.45 1.34
N PRO A 6 8.19 -7.48 2.01
CA PRO A 6 9.41 -8.11 1.49
C PRO A 6 9.28 -9.64 1.32
N ASP A 7 8.39 -10.26 2.09
CA ASP A 7 8.17 -11.71 2.06
C ASP A 7 7.09 -12.14 1.05
N VAL A 8 6.50 -11.20 0.32
CA VAL A 8 5.40 -11.45 -0.63
C VAL A 8 5.88 -11.13 -2.04
N SER A 9 5.72 -12.07 -2.97
CA SER A 9 5.99 -11.79 -4.38
C SER A 9 4.80 -11.09 -5.06
N MET A 10 5.07 -10.37 -6.15
CA MET A 10 4.02 -9.74 -6.97
C MET A 10 2.98 -10.76 -7.49
N GLU A 11 3.36 -12.02 -7.67
CA GLU A 11 2.47 -13.09 -8.12
C GLU A 11 1.52 -13.58 -7.02
N GLN A 12 1.92 -13.43 -5.76
CA GLN A 12 1.14 -13.82 -4.59
C GLN A 12 0.22 -12.69 -4.11
N PHE A 13 0.62 -11.43 -4.35
CA PHE A 13 -0.15 -10.26 -3.99
C PHE A 13 -1.34 -10.04 -4.95
N ASP A 14 -2.54 -9.88 -4.39
CA ASP A 14 -3.73 -9.53 -5.15
C ASP A 14 -3.97 -8.02 -5.10
N VAL A 15 -3.67 -7.34 -6.20
CA VAL A 15 -3.85 -5.89 -6.35
C VAL A 15 -5.33 -5.48 -6.39
N THR A 16 -6.25 -6.43 -6.59
CA THR A 16 -7.69 -6.19 -6.70
C THR A 16 -8.44 -6.56 -5.43
N ALA A 17 -7.75 -7.17 -4.45
CA ALA A 17 -8.36 -7.57 -3.20
C ALA A 17 -8.80 -6.37 -2.37
N ASP A 18 -9.95 -6.53 -1.72
CA ASP A 18 -10.42 -5.59 -0.74
C ASP A 18 -9.58 -5.66 0.55
N TRP A 19 -9.60 -4.56 1.28
CA TRP A 19 -8.92 -4.36 2.54
C TRP A 19 -9.93 -3.96 3.61
N LEU A 20 -9.95 -4.69 4.71
CA LEU A 20 -10.83 -4.43 5.84
C LEU A 20 -10.24 -3.33 6.72
N VAL A 21 -10.99 -2.28 6.97
CA VAL A 21 -10.65 -1.27 7.98
C VAL A 21 -10.76 -1.92 9.36
N LYS A 22 -9.61 -2.27 9.95
CA LYS A 22 -9.54 -3.02 11.20
C LYS A 22 -9.61 -2.12 12.42
N THR A 23 -8.81 -1.05 12.42
CA THR A 23 -8.78 -0.06 13.51
C THR A 23 -8.51 1.33 12.97
N MET A 24 -9.05 2.33 13.66
CA MET A 24 -8.80 3.76 13.41
C MET A 24 -8.42 4.42 14.72
N ASP A 25 -7.35 5.21 14.72
CA ASP A 25 -6.91 5.99 15.88
C ASP A 25 -7.13 7.48 15.62
N ASP A 26 -8.06 8.09 16.36
CA ASP A 26 -8.43 9.50 16.22
C ASP A 26 -7.32 10.46 16.69
N GLN A 27 -6.38 10.01 17.53
CA GLN A 27 -5.29 10.86 18.04
C GLN A 27 -4.15 10.96 17.03
N THR A 28 -3.80 9.85 16.40
CA THR A 28 -2.68 9.76 15.46
C THR A 28 -3.11 9.87 14.00
N LEU A 29 -4.41 9.70 13.73
CA LEU A 29 -5.00 9.56 12.39
C LEU A 29 -4.40 8.39 11.61
N LEU A 30 -3.98 7.34 12.33
CA LEU A 30 -3.52 6.09 11.75
C LEU A 30 -4.71 5.15 11.55
N VAL A 31 -4.78 4.54 10.37
CA VAL A 31 -5.77 3.50 10.06
C VAL A 31 -5.04 2.22 9.68
N THR A 32 -5.44 1.11 10.31
CA THR A 32 -4.90 -0.21 10.03
C THR A 32 -5.89 -0.98 9.17
N PHE A 33 -5.37 -1.57 8.10
CA PHE A 33 -6.11 -2.34 7.13
C PHE A 33 -5.61 -3.78 7.09
N GLU A 34 -6.53 -4.73 7.09
CA GLU A 34 -6.26 -6.16 6.96
C GLU A 34 -6.66 -6.63 5.56
N GLY A 35 -5.71 -7.18 4.82
CA GLY A 35 -5.98 -7.68 3.47
C GLY A 35 -6.99 -8.82 3.49
N GLN A 36 -7.72 -9.01 2.39
CA GLN A 36 -8.68 -10.10 2.25
C GLN A 36 -8.22 -11.09 1.17
N GLY A 37 -8.81 -12.29 1.17
CA GLY A 37 -8.53 -13.31 0.17
C GLY A 37 -7.06 -13.74 0.17
N LYS A 38 -6.34 -13.51 -0.95
CA LYS A 38 -4.90 -13.82 -1.05
C LYS A 38 -4.02 -12.95 -0.18
N ASN A 39 -4.52 -11.79 0.24
CA ASN A 39 -3.82 -10.85 1.11
C ASN A 39 -4.20 -11.03 2.59
N ALA A 40 -4.91 -12.10 2.96
CA ALA A 40 -5.45 -12.31 4.32
C ALA A 40 -4.40 -12.25 5.44
N ASP A 41 -3.16 -12.62 5.14
CA ASP A 41 -2.05 -12.59 6.10
C ASP A 41 -1.31 -11.24 6.12
N LEU A 42 -1.78 -10.23 5.38
CA LEU A 42 -1.14 -8.93 5.23
C LEU A 42 -1.88 -7.84 5.99
N GLU A 43 -1.12 -6.98 6.66
CA GLU A 43 -1.63 -5.82 7.38
C GLU A 43 -0.82 -4.58 6.99
N VAL A 44 -1.51 -3.46 6.74
CA VAL A 44 -0.88 -2.17 6.45
C VAL A 44 -1.47 -1.09 7.33
N SER A 45 -0.62 -0.17 7.79
CA SER A 45 -1.07 1.01 8.53
C SER A 45 -0.73 2.27 7.75
N LEU A 46 -1.74 3.10 7.49
CA LEU A 46 -1.61 4.34 6.72
C LEU A 46 -1.92 5.54 7.61
N SER A 47 -1.10 6.58 7.52
CA SER A 47 -1.33 7.87 8.18
C SER A 47 -2.18 8.76 7.29
N TYR A 48 -3.23 9.35 7.86
CA TYR A 48 -4.10 10.31 7.19
C TYR A 48 -3.93 11.74 7.71
N GLN A 49 -2.81 12.04 8.36
CA GLN A 49 -2.53 13.39 8.88
C GLN A 49 -2.64 14.48 7.81
N ASP A 50 -2.21 14.19 6.58
CA ASP A 50 -2.29 15.12 5.45
C ASP A 50 -3.61 15.04 4.68
N ASN A 51 -4.50 14.10 5.00
CA ASN A 51 -5.76 13.87 4.27
C ASN A 51 -6.93 13.48 5.19
N LEU A 52 -7.30 14.41 6.06
CA LEU A 52 -8.40 14.24 7.02
C LEU A 52 -9.75 13.96 6.33
N LYS A 53 -9.97 14.47 5.11
CA LYS A 53 -11.21 14.22 4.36
C LYS A 53 -11.39 12.73 4.06
N GLN A 54 -10.31 12.06 3.64
CA GLN A 54 -10.36 10.62 3.38
C GLN A 54 -10.52 9.83 4.68
N TYR A 55 -9.86 10.25 5.76
CA TYR A 55 -10.05 9.64 7.09
C TYR A 55 -11.51 9.64 7.53
N THR A 56 -12.18 10.79 7.43
CA THR A 56 -13.60 10.93 7.83
C THR A 56 -14.57 10.14 6.96
N ALA A 57 -14.13 9.63 5.80
CA ALA A 57 -14.94 8.81 4.93
C ALA A 57 -14.86 7.31 5.25
N LEU A 58 -13.88 6.89 6.06
CA LEU A 58 -13.67 5.50 6.43
C LEU A 58 -14.45 5.11 7.68
N SER A 59 -14.75 3.83 7.82
CA SER A 59 -15.33 3.27 9.04
C SER A 59 -14.76 1.89 9.36
N VAL A 60 -14.53 1.61 10.64
CA VAL A 60 -14.11 0.27 11.08
C VAL A 60 -15.14 -0.77 10.67
N GLY A 61 -14.67 -1.88 10.07
CA GLY A 61 -15.51 -2.93 9.50
C GLY A 61 -15.85 -2.74 8.02
N GLU A 62 -15.47 -1.61 7.41
CA GLU A 62 -15.65 -1.36 5.98
C GLU A 62 -14.61 -2.11 5.14
N LEU A 63 -15.02 -2.58 3.97
CA LEU A 63 -14.14 -3.12 2.93
C LEU A 63 -13.86 -2.04 1.89
N VAL A 64 -12.58 -1.74 1.66
CA VAL A 64 -12.14 -0.70 0.73
C VAL A 64 -11.05 -1.22 -0.20
N GLN A 65 -10.90 -0.58 -1.35
CA GLN A 65 -9.78 -0.82 -2.25
C GLN A 65 -8.70 0.23 -2.01
N LEU A 66 -7.47 -0.24 -1.78
CA LEU A 66 -6.31 0.63 -1.62
C LEU A 66 -5.55 0.74 -2.95
N PRO A 67 -5.06 1.94 -3.33
CA PRO A 67 -4.29 2.12 -4.55
C PRO A 67 -3.00 1.29 -4.52
N VAL A 68 -2.72 0.62 -5.64
CA VAL A 68 -1.58 -0.31 -5.76
C VAL A 68 -0.24 0.39 -5.54
N GLU A 69 -0.16 1.68 -5.84
CA GLU A 69 1.02 2.51 -5.68
C GLU A 69 1.48 2.62 -4.22
N LEU A 70 0.58 2.40 -3.24
CA LEU A 70 0.94 2.34 -1.82
C LEU A 70 1.79 1.13 -1.47
N PHE A 71 1.68 0.06 -2.26
CA PHE A 71 2.36 -1.20 -2.01
C PHE A 71 3.60 -1.39 -2.87
N ILE A 72 3.89 -0.48 -3.80
CA ILE A 72 5.08 -0.56 -4.66
C ILE A 72 6.13 0.38 -4.12
N THR A 73 7.28 -0.16 -3.72
CA THR A 73 8.45 0.68 -3.46
C THR A 73 9.05 1.15 -4.78
N PRO A 74 9.27 2.47 -4.96
CA PRO A 74 9.94 2.97 -6.16
C PRO A 74 11.34 2.35 -6.24
N ASP A 75 11.69 1.87 -7.43
CA ASP A 75 13.02 1.29 -7.70
C ASP A 75 14.03 2.45 -7.64
N ASP A 76 14.66 2.64 -6.47
CA ASP A 76 15.68 3.66 -6.20
C ASP A 76 17.00 3.41 -6.97
N LYS A 77 16.94 2.66 -8.08
CA LYS A 77 18.10 2.53 -8.96
C LYS A 77 18.35 3.90 -9.60
N PRO A 78 19.48 4.55 -9.30
CA PRO A 78 19.83 5.77 -10.00
C PRO A 78 19.86 5.46 -11.49
N TYR A 79 19.15 6.27 -12.28
CA TYR A 79 19.20 6.20 -13.73
C TYR A 79 20.68 6.21 -14.17
N GLN A 80 21.16 5.07 -14.67
CA GLN A 80 22.46 4.97 -15.33
C GLN A 80 22.20 5.15 -16.83
N PRO A 81 22.45 6.33 -17.41
CA PRO A 81 22.40 6.46 -18.86
C PRO A 81 23.46 5.54 -19.45
N PHE A 82 23.04 4.55 -20.24
CA PHE A 82 23.94 3.85 -21.15
C PHE A 82 24.36 4.85 -22.22
N TYR A 83 25.57 5.40 -22.08
CA TYR A 83 26.17 6.24 -23.12
C TYR A 83 26.67 5.30 -24.23
N GLU A 84 25.86 5.11 -25.28
CA GLU A 84 26.36 4.51 -26.52
C GLU A 84 27.23 5.55 -27.23
N CYS A 85 28.55 5.44 -27.09
CA CYS A 85 29.47 6.12 -27.99
C CYS A 85 29.27 5.56 -29.40
N PHE A 86 28.59 6.30 -30.27
CA PHE A 86 28.64 6.05 -31.70
C PHE A 86 30.07 6.36 -32.18
N LEU A 87 30.86 5.30 -32.39
CA LEU A 87 32.17 5.34 -33.06
C LEU A 87 31.98 5.38 -34.58
#